data_AF-A0A661J104-F1
#
_entry.id   AF-A0A661J104-F1
#
_cell.length_a   1.000
_cell.length_b   1.000
_cell.length_c   1.000
_cell.angle_alpha   90.00
_cell.angle_beta   90.00
_cell.angle_gamma   90.00
#
_symmetry.space_group_name_H-M   'P 1'
#
loop_
_entity.id
_entity.type
_entity.pdbx_description
1 polymer ?
#
loop_
_entity_poly.entity_id
_entity_poly.type
_entity_poly.pdbx_seq_one_letter_code
_entity_poly.pdbx_strand_id
1 'polypeptide(L)'
;KGFILDTKTVTITGTGTIDLGREKIEYVLLPKKKSLRIYKADPVKIKGSLNDPKVKGIPWKSAATTVGKIGGVIIAPYIFIPLIGADYAAGRVHSNDEESPCLEYQKTHKMEKRPQN
;
A
#
# COMPACT_ATOMS: atom_id res chain seq x y z
N LYS A 1 6.86 0.38 -0.14
CA LYS A 1 7.47 -0.26 1.04
C LYS A 1 6.91 0.41 2.30
N GLY A 2 6.88 -0.28 3.44
CA GLY A 2 6.29 0.22 4.69
C GLY A 2 7.34 0.46 5.77
N PHE A 3 7.09 1.43 6.64
CA PHE A 3 7.89 1.78 7.81
C PHE A 3 6.96 1.91 9.02
N ILE A 4 7.38 1.41 10.18
CA ILE A 4 6.60 1.54 11.42
C ILE A 4 7.57 2.00 12.51
N LEU A 5 7.24 3.11 13.15
CA LEU A 5 7.93 3.60 14.33
C LEU A 5 6.96 3.55 15.49
N ASP A 6 7.22 2.68 16.45
CA ASP A 6 6.38 2.51 17.60
C ASP A 6 6.97 3.19 18.81
N THR A 7 6.21 4.09 19.43
CA THR A 7 6.60 4.76 20.68
C THR A 7 5.62 4.41 21.79
N LYS A 8 5.91 4.85 23.02
CA LYS A 8 5.02 4.64 24.17
C LYS A 8 3.63 5.22 23.97
N THR A 9 3.51 6.31 23.22
CA THR A 9 2.30 7.16 23.16
C THR A 9 1.70 7.21 21.76
N VAL A 10 2.51 7.09 20.71
CA VAL A 10 2.10 7.19 19.30
C VAL A 10 2.78 6.10 18.48
N THR A 11 2.03 5.46 17.59
CA THR A 11 2.60 4.63 16.50
C THR A 11 2.60 5.46 15.22
N ILE A 12 3.74 5.58 14.55
CA ILE A 12 3.83 6.25 13.24
C ILE A 12 3.95 5.17 12.17
N THR A 13 3.00 5.12 11.26
CA THR A 13 3.04 4.23 10.10
C THR A 13 3.36 5.05 8.87
N GLY A 14 4.45 4.70 8.20
CA GLY A 14 4.90 5.33 6.97
C GLY A 14 4.76 4.40 5.77
N THR A 15 4.33 4.95 4.63
CA THR A 15 4.31 4.22 3.35
C THR A 15 4.80 5.09 2.21
N GLY A 16 5.52 4.48 1.27
CA GLY A 16 6.07 5.19 0.13
C GLY A 16 7.22 4.48 -0.55
N THR A 17 7.96 5.28 -1.31
CA THR A 17 9.12 4.87 -2.09
C THR A 17 10.31 5.78 -1.76
N ILE A 18 11.47 5.15 -1.74
CA ILE A 18 12.76 5.82 -1.62
C ILE A 18 13.58 5.25 -2.78
N ASP A 19 14.02 6.13 -3.67
CA ASP A 19 14.90 5.82 -4.80
C ASP A 19 16.26 6.42 -4.49
N LEU A 20 17.21 5.56 -4.10
CA LEU A 20 18.57 5.97 -3.79
C LEU A 20 19.39 6.27 -5.04
N GLY A 21 19.07 5.64 -6.19
CA GLY A 21 19.78 5.90 -7.44
C GLY A 21 19.46 7.29 -8.00
N ARG A 22 18.26 7.81 -7.72
CA ARG A 22 17.84 9.16 -8.12
C ARG A 22 17.80 10.16 -6.95
N GLU A 23 18.23 9.75 -5.76
CA GLU A 23 18.14 10.52 -4.51
C GLU A 23 16.76 11.17 -4.30
N LYS A 24 15.68 10.42 -4.56
CA LYS A 24 14.30 10.90 -4.42
C LYS A 24 13.52 10.12 -3.37
N ILE A 25 12.77 10.86 -2.56
CA ILE A 25 11.86 10.31 -1.56
C ILE A 25 10.43 10.78 -1.85
N GLU A 26 9.48 9.86 -1.77
CA GLU A 26 8.06 10.17 -1.69
C GLU A 26 7.43 9.25 -0.65
N TYR A 27 7.12 9.83 0.51
CA TYR A 27 6.70 9.09 1.69
C TYR A 27 5.55 9.81 2.41
N VAL A 28 4.63 9.04 3.00
CA VAL A 28 3.53 9.56 3.81
C VAL A 28 3.61 8.94 5.18
N LEU A 29 3.65 9.78 6.23
CA LEU A 29 3.69 9.37 7.62
C LEU A 29 2.33 9.63 8.27
N LEU A 30 1.75 8.58 8.85
CA LEU A 30 0.49 8.58 9.57
C LEU A 30 0.73 8.29 11.06
N PRO A 31 0.59 9.29 11.94
CA PRO A 31 0.61 9.03 13.37
C PRO A 31 -0.72 8.40 13.83
N LYS A 32 -0.67 7.46 14.77
CA LYS A 32 -1.82 6.82 15.41
C LYS A 32 -1.64 6.94 16.92
N LYS A 33 -2.51 7.70 17.57
CA LYS A 33 -2.49 7.85 19.04
C LYS A 33 -2.83 6.51 19.71
N LYS A 34 -2.07 6.16 20.76
CA LYS A 34 -2.40 5.03 21.65
C LYS A 34 -3.19 5.46 22.89
N SER A 35 -3.09 6.73 23.26
CA SER A 35 -3.76 7.32 24.42
C SER A 35 -4.59 8.54 24.03
N LEU A 36 -5.67 8.77 24.77
CA LEU A 36 -6.56 9.93 24.61
C LEU A 36 -5.95 11.23 25.13
N ARG A 37 -4.87 11.17 25.94
CA ARG A 37 -4.25 12.34 26.59
C ARG A 37 -3.21 13.09 25.73
N ILE A 38 -2.97 12.66 24.49
CA ILE A 38 -1.93 13.24 23.64
C ILE A 38 -2.57 14.16 22.61
N TYR A 39 -1.94 15.31 22.38
CA TYR A 39 -2.33 16.22 21.29
C TYR A 39 -2.31 15.49 19.95
N LYS A 40 -3.27 15.84 19.09
CA LYS A 40 -3.43 15.25 17.77
C LYS A 40 -2.19 15.60 16.93
N ALA A 41 -1.40 14.60 16.58
CA ALA A 41 -0.33 14.75 15.60
C ALA A 41 -0.96 14.67 14.20
N ASP A 42 -0.57 15.56 13.29
CA ASP A 42 -1.08 15.59 11.92
C ASP A 42 -0.25 14.69 10.99
N PRO A 43 -0.88 14.09 9.95
CA PRO A 43 -0.15 13.31 8.97
C PRO A 43 0.64 14.24 8.06
N VAL A 44 1.79 13.75 7.61
CA VAL A 44 2.73 14.52 6.78
C VAL A 44 3.12 13.75 5.54
N LYS A 45 3.21 14.46 4.42
CA LYS A 45 3.78 13.98 3.18
C LYS A 45 5.17 14.59 2.99
N ILE A 46 6.13 13.73 2.74
CA ILE A 46 7.53 14.07 2.47
C ILE A 46 7.78 13.77 1.00
N LYS A 47 8.23 14.78 0.23
CA LYS A 47 8.52 14.62 -1.19
C LYS A 47 9.69 15.49 -1.63
N GLY A 48 10.62 14.93 -2.38
CA GLY A 48 11.70 15.72 -2.98
C GLY A 48 13.02 14.95 -3.04
N SER A 49 14.12 15.70 -3.04
CA SER A 49 15.45 15.14 -2.91
C SER A 49 15.66 14.59 -1.49
N LEU A 50 16.50 13.57 -1.33
CA LEU A 50 16.87 13.05 0.00
C LEU A 50 17.63 14.09 0.83
N ASN A 51 18.40 14.97 0.18
CA ASN A 51 19.21 15.99 0.86
C ASN A 51 18.37 17.18 1.34
N ASP A 52 17.30 17.51 0.61
CA ASP A 52 16.35 18.57 0.99
C ASP A 52 14.91 18.19 0.55
N PRO A 53 14.23 17.36 1.35
CA PRO A 53 12.87 16.97 1.05
C PRO A 53 11.86 18.03 1.51
N LYS A 54 10.83 18.29 0.70
CA LYS A 54 9.72 19.16 1.10
C LYS A 54 8.74 18.39 1.98
N VAL A 55 8.47 18.94 3.16
CA VAL A 55 7.49 18.39 4.11
C VAL A 55 6.20 19.20 4.06
N LYS A 56 5.06 18.52 3.89
CA LYS A 56 3.74 19.15 3.89
C LYS A 56 2.78 18.40 4.80
N GLY A 57 2.09 19.12 5.69
CA GLY A 57 0.96 18.58 6.43
C GLY A 57 -0.20 18.26 5.47
N ILE A 58 -0.85 17.13 5.68
CA ILE A 58 -2.01 16.71 4.88
C ILE A 58 -3.20 16.44 5.80
N PRO A 59 -4.44 16.78 5.40
CA PRO A 59 -5.59 16.46 6.21
C PRO A 59 -5.80 14.95 6.29
N TRP A 60 -6.31 14.47 7.43
CA TRP A 60 -6.50 13.02 7.69
C TRP A 60 -7.30 12.29 6.60
N LYS A 61 -8.31 12.96 6.03
CA LYS A 61 -9.13 12.44 4.94
C LYS A 61 -8.31 12.15 3.67
N SER A 62 -7.38 13.04 3.35
CA SER A 62 -6.47 12.88 2.19
C SER A 62 -5.33 11.91 2.48
N ALA A 63 -4.93 11.80 3.75
CA ALA A 63 -3.91 10.86 4.20
C ALA A 63 -4.39 9.41 4.09
N ALA A 64 -5.64 9.13 4.48
CA ALA A 64 -6.25 7.81 4.36
C ALA A 64 -6.35 7.34 2.90
N THR A 65 -6.77 8.23 1.99
CA THR A 65 -6.83 7.93 0.54
C THR A 65 -5.43 7.75 -0.06
N THR A 66 -4.44 8.53 0.36
CA THR A 66 -3.07 8.39 -0.13
C THR A 66 -2.42 7.10 0.37
N VAL A 67 -2.64 6.71 1.62
CA VAL A 67 -2.18 5.41 2.13
C VAL A 67 -2.96 4.25 1.53
N GLY A 68 -4.24 4.41 1.23
CA GLY A 68 -4.99 3.44 0.43
C GLY A 68 -4.43 3.25 -0.99
N LYS A 69 -3.85 4.29 -1.59
CA LYS A 69 -3.21 4.22 -2.91
C LYS A 69 -1.77 3.68 -2.88
N ILE A 70 -0.97 4.09 -1.89
CA ILE A 70 0.46 3.75 -1.79
C ILE A 70 0.69 2.46 -0.97
N GLY A 71 -0.16 2.18 0.02
CA GLY A 71 -0.17 0.98 0.86
C GLY A 71 -1.33 0.03 0.58
N GLY A 72 -2.07 0.24 -0.52
CA GLY A 72 -3.28 -0.48 -0.89
C GLY A 72 -3.17 -2.00 -1.02
N VAL A 73 -1.96 -2.56 -1.02
CA VAL A 73 -1.75 -4.00 -1.16
C VAL A 73 -2.39 -4.81 -0.02
N ILE A 74 -2.57 -4.23 1.18
CA ILE A 74 -3.07 -5.01 2.33
C ILE A 74 -4.61 -5.01 2.45
N ILE A 75 -5.28 -3.90 2.12
CA ILE A 75 -6.76 -3.82 2.19
C ILE A 75 -7.41 -4.24 0.86
N ALA A 76 -6.67 -4.16 -0.24
CA ALA A 76 -7.15 -4.54 -1.57
C ALA A 76 -7.83 -5.91 -1.62
N PRO A 77 -7.24 -7.03 -1.15
CA PRO A 77 -7.89 -8.33 -1.30
C PRO A 77 -9.24 -8.40 -0.58
N TYR A 78 -9.37 -7.79 0.60
CA TYR A 78 -10.61 -7.89 1.37
C TYR A 78 -11.77 -7.04 0.83
N ILE A 79 -11.50 -5.99 0.06
CA ILE A 79 -12.55 -5.15 -0.53
C ILE A 79 -12.76 -5.47 -2.01
N PHE A 80 -11.68 -5.64 -2.79
CA PHE A 80 -11.80 -5.91 -4.21
C PHE A 80 -12.29 -7.33 -4.52
N ILE A 81 -11.91 -8.36 -3.76
CA ILE A 81 -12.40 -9.73 -4.01
C ILE A 81 -13.93 -9.83 -3.87
N PRO A 82 -14.58 -9.39 -2.77
CA PRO A 82 -16.03 -9.46 -2.68
C PRO A 82 -16.73 -8.51 -3.67
N LEU A 83 -16.16 -7.35 -3.98
CA LEU A 83 -16.72 -6.42 -4.97
C LEU A 83 -16.72 -7.02 -6.38
N ILE A 84 -15.60 -7.59 -6.82
CA ILE A 84 -15.48 -8.30 -8.10
C ILE A 84 -16.41 -9.51 -8.14
N GLY A 85 -16.52 -10.27 -7.03
CA GLY A 85 -17.45 -11.39 -6.91
C GLY A 85 -18.92 -10.96 -7.07
N ALA A 86 -19.29 -9.82 -6.49
CA ALA A 86 -20.63 -9.26 -6.63
C ALA A 86 -20.91 -8.77 -8.06
N ASP A 87 -19.95 -8.11 -8.70
CA ASP A 87 -20.09 -7.66 -10.10
C ASP A 87 -20.15 -8.83 -11.09
N TYR A 88 -19.42 -9.92 -10.82
CA TYR A 88 -19.51 -11.17 -11.57
C TYR A 88 -20.90 -11.82 -11.41
N ALA A 89 -21.41 -11.92 -10.17
CA ALA A 89 -22.75 -12.43 -9.90
C ALA A 89 -23.86 -11.55 -10.51
N ALA A 90 -23.64 -10.24 -10.59
CA ALA A 90 -24.54 -9.29 -11.23
C ALA A 90 -24.41 -9.25 -12.76
N GLY A 91 -23.53 -10.05 -13.36
CA GLY A 91 -23.33 -10.15 -14.81
C GLY A 91 -22.80 -8.89 -15.48
N ARG A 92 -22.18 -7.97 -14.71
CA ARG A 92 -21.70 -6.68 -15.24
C ARG A 92 -20.25 -6.71 -15.73
N VAL A 93 -19.57 -7.85 -15.59
CA VAL A 93 -18.20 -8.07 -16.05
C VAL A 93 -18.22 -8.87 -17.35
N HIS A 94 -17.83 -8.25 -18.46
CA HIS A 94 -17.47 -8.98 -19.68
C HIS A 94 -16.05 -9.50 -19.52
N SER A 95 -15.90 -10.81 -19.32
CA SER A 95 -14.62 -11.50 -19.33
C SER A 95 -14.10 -11.58 -20.75
N ASN A 96 -13.18 -10.70 -21.13
CA ASN A 96 -12.22 -11.05 -22.17
C ASN A 96 -11.13 -11.87 -21.49
N ASP A 97 -10.99 -13.12 -21.91
CA ASP A 97 -10.13 -14.15 -21.35
C ASP A 97 -8.63 -13.81 -21.50
N GLU A 98 -8.09 -12.96 -20.64
CA GLU A 98 -6.64 -12.90 -20.42
C GLU A 98 -6.33 -13.45 -19.03
N GLU A 99 -5.73 -14.65 -18.99
CA GLU A 99 -5.30 -15.31 -17.76
C GLU A 99 -4.41 -14.36 -16.95
N SER A 100 -4.70 -14.22 -15.65
CA SER A 100 -3.92 -13.32 -14.80
C SER A 100 -2.44 -13.74 -14.77
N PRO A 101 -1.48 -12.81 -14.83
CA PRO A 101 -0.03 -13.11 -14.90
C PRO A 101 0.47 -14.01 -13.75
N CYS A 102 -0.20 -13.99 -12.60
CA CYS A 102 0.12 -14.83 -11.45
C CYS A 102 -0.21 -16.31 -11.69
N LEU A 103 -1.26 -16.60 -12.46
CA LEU A 103 -1.68 -17.95 -12.81
C LEU A 103 -0.71 -18.57 -13.82
N GLU A 104 -0.20 -17.76 -14.74
CA GLU A 104 0.84 -18.15 -15.69
C GLU A 104 2.19 -18.42 -15.01
N TYR A 105 2.58 -17.56 -14.05
CA TYR A 105 3.76 -17.79 -13.20
C TYR A 105 3.67 -19.09 -12.39
N GLN A 106 2.48 -19.42 -11.88
CA GLN A 106 2.29 -20.63 -11.10
C GLN A 106 2.35 -21.91 -11.96
N LYS A 107 1.83 -21.87 -13.20
CA LYS A 107 1.88 -23.01 -14.14
C LYS A 107 3.31 -23.30 -14.59
N THR A 108 4.05 -22.27 -14.98
CA THR A 108 5.44 -22.40 -15.45
C THR A 108 6.36 -22.98 -14.38
N HIS A 109 6.21 -22.58 -13.11
CA HIS A 109 7.08 -23.05 -12.02
C HIS A 109 6.59 -24.30 -11.26
N LYS A 110 5.35 -24.77 -11.51
CA LYS A 110 4.93 -26.11 -11.08
C LYS A 110 5.54 -27.21 -11.95
N MET A 111 5.77 -26.93 -13.23
CA MET A 111 6.39 -27.89 -14.18
C MET A 111 7.87 -28.12 -13.87
N GLU A 112 8.58 -27.10 -13.39
CA GLU A 112 10.02 -27.19 -13.08
C GLU A 112 10.33 -28.02 -11.80
N LYS A 113 9.34 -28.24 -10.94
CA LYS A 113 9.50 -29.02 -9.69
C LYS A 113 9.07 -30.48 -9.76
N ARG A 114 8.74 -31.04 -10.93
CA ARG A 114 8.71 -32.50 -11.08
C ARG A 114 10.10 -32.99 -11.47
N PRO A 115 10.85 -33.67 -10.57
CA PRO A 115 11.89 -34.57 -11.05
C PRO A 115 11.20 -35.62 -11.95
N GLN A 116 11.69 -35.77 -13.17
CA GLN A 116 11.40 -36.95 -13.98
C GLN A 116 11.94 -38.16 -13.22
N ASN A 117 11.04 -39.00 -12.73
CA ASN A 117 11.31 -40.40 -12.44
C ASN A 117 10.17 -41.21 -13.00
#